data_AF-A0A2N1MAH4-F1
#
_entry.id   AF-A0A2N1MAH4-F1
#
_cell.length_a   1.000
_cell.length_b   1.000
_cell.length_c   1.000
_cell.angle_alpha   90.00
_cell.angle_beta   90.00
_cell.angle_gamma   90.00
#
_symmetry.space_group_name_H-M   'P 1'
#
loop_
_entity.id
_entity.type
_entity.pdbx_description
1 polymer ?
#
loop_
_entity_poly.entity_id
_entity_poly.type
_entity_poly.pdbx_seq_one_letter_code
_entity_poly.pdbx_strand_id
1 'polypeptide(L)' 'MDLQSFITLKGFSKLDRDILYYLLERDDLQVEETVIWDYLIKWGIEQADLDNNRANWDNEDYEALKKTL' A
#
# COMPACT_ATOMS: atom_id res chain seq x y z
N MET A 1 11.82 -14.55 10.21
CA MET A 1 10.70 -13.69 9.81
C MET A 1 10.92 -13.40 8.34
N ASP A 2 10.16 -14.06 7.49
CA ASP A 2 10.19 -13.81 6.05
C ASP A 2 9.55 -12.45 5.77
N LEU A 3 10.05 -11.74 4.78
CA LEU A 3 9.54 -10.42 4.43
C LEU A 3 8.13 -10.48 3.85
N GLN A 4 7.81 -11.60 3.17
CA GLN A 4 6.46 -11.92 2.69
C GLN A 4 5.43 -11.87 3.83
N SER A 5 5.72 -12.47 4.99
CA SER A 5 4.84 -12.45 6.15
C SER A 5 4.76 -11.08 6.84
N PHE A 6 5.79 -10.24 6.73
CA PHE A 6 5.76 -8.86 7.23
C PHE A 6 4.89 -7.94 6.37
N ILE A 7 4.98 -8.04 5.04
CA ILE A 7 4.16 -7.23 4.12
C ILE A 7 2.69 -7.68 4.15
N THR A 8 2.45 -8.99 4.30
CA THR A 8 1.09 -9.56 4.42
C THR A 8 0.47 -9.41 5.82
N LEU A 9 1.20 -8.82 6.77
CA LEU A 9 0.75 -8.69 8.16
C LEU A 9 -0.37 -7.66 8.26
N LYS A 10 -1.39 -7.95 9.07
CA LYS A 10 -2.56 -7.09 9.37
C LYS A 10 -2.25 -5.66 9.83
N GLY A 11 -0.98 -5.30 10.01
CA GLY A 11 -0.51 -3.98 10.41
C GLY A 11 0.08 -3.13 9.28
N PHE A 12 0.20 -3.65 8.05
CA PHE A 12 0.83 -2.90 6.95
C PHE A 12 0.13 -1.57 6.68
N SER A 13 -1.21 -1.55 6.71
CA SER A 13 -2.00 -0.33 6.54
C SER A 13 -1.85 0.70 7.67
N LYS A 14 -1.23 0.32 8.78
CA LYS A 14 -0.90 1.20 9.91
C LYS A 14 0.55 1.67 9.88
N LEU A 15 1.32 1.29 8.85
CA LEU A 15 2.68 1.78 8.70
C LEU A 15 2.67 3.28 8.44
N ASP A 16 3.58 3.95 9.13
CA ASP A 16 3.91 5.34 8.85
C ASP A 16 4.50 5.47 7.44
N ARG A 17 4.25 6.60 6.79
CA ARG A 17 4.71 6.88 5.41
C ARG A 17 6.23 6.78 5.31
N ASP A 18 6.97 7.24 6.32
CA ASP A 18 8.44 7.22 6.31
C ASP A 18 8.98 5.78 6.35
N ILE A 19 8.32 4.89 7.11
CA ILE A 19 8.67 3.47 7.16
C ILE A 19 8.38 2.81 5.83
N LEU A 20 7.25 3.16 5.21
CA LEU A 20 6.86 2.62 3.92
C LEU A 20 7.84 3.05 2.81
N TYR A 21 8.26 4.32 2.81
CA TYR A 21 9.28 4.83 1.90
C TYR A 21 10.63 4.12 2.10
N TYR A 22 11.07 3.95 3.34
CA TYR A 22 12.27 3.20 3.68
C TYR A 22 12.23 1.75 3.19
N LEU A 23 11.07 1.10 3.24
CA LEU A 23 10.90 -0.26 2.71
C LEU A 23 11.01 -0.28 1.17
N LEU A 24 10.43 0.71 0.48
CA LEU A 24 10.49 0.79 -0.98
C LEU A 24 11.90 1.07 -1.51
N GLU A 25 12.75 1.75 -0.74
CA GLU A 25 14.15 2.01 -1.13
C GLU A 25 15.07 0.78 -1.02
N ARG A 26 14.58 -0.33 -0.46
CA ARG A 26 15.40 -1.53 -0.22
C ARG A 26 15.36 -2.49 -1.41
N ASP A 27 16.50 -2.67 -2.05
CA ASP A 27 16.70 -3.65 -3.12
C ASP A 27 16.93 -5.10 -2.60
N ASP A 28 17.16 -5.26 -1.29
CA ASP A 28 17.42 -6.57 -0.66
C ASP A 28 16.14 -7.29 -0.21
N LEU A 29 14.98 -6.70 -0.50
CA LEU A 29 13.69 -7.30 -0.25
C LEU A 29 13.44 -8.47 -1.21
N GLN A 30 13.41 -9.70 -0.67
CA GLN A 30 13.08 -10.92 -1.43
C GLN A 30 11.55 -11.04 -1.66
N VAL A 31 10.95 -10.01 -2.24
CA VAL A 31 9.50 -9.94 -2.55
C VAL A 31 9.35 -9.44 -3.97
N GLU A 32 8.36 -9.98 -4.69
CA GLU A 32 8.05 -9.53 -6.04
C GLU A 32 7.53 -8.09 -6.02
N GLU A 33 8.02 -7.27 -6.95
CA GLU A 33 7.62 -5.85 -7.08
C GLU A 33 6.11 -5.69 -7.24
N THR A 34 5.47 -6.62 -7.96
CA THR A 34 4.01 -6.69 -8.15
C THR A 34 3.26 -6.83 -6.83
N VAL A 35 3.80 -7.61 -5.89
CA VAL A 35 3.24 -7.77 -4.54
C VAL A 35 3.38 -6.46 -3.78
N ILE A 36 4.56 -5.83 -3.83
CA ILE A 36 4.80 -4.54 -3.17
C ILE A 36 3.82 -3.48 -3.67
N TRP A 37 3.61 -3.38 -5.00
CA TRP A 37 2.66 -2.44 -5.59
C TRP A 37 1.21 -2.72 -5.15
N ASP A 38 0.78 -3.99 -5.09
CA ASP A 38 -0.58 -4.34 -4.63
C ASP A 38 -0.80 -3.93 -3.16
N TYR A 39 0.22 -4.07 -2.31
CA TYR A 39 0.17 -3.62 -0.92
C TYR A 39 0.19 -2.09 -0.79
N LEU A 40 0.97 -1.40 -1.61
CA LEU A 40 1.00 0.06 -1.63
C LEU A 40 -0.38 0.65 -1.98
N ILE A 41 -1.03 0.08 -3.00
CA ILE A 41 -2.38 0.50 -3.38
C ILE A 41 -3.39 0.26 -2.24
N LYS A 42 -3.35 -0.92 -1.58
CA LYS A 42 -4.20 -1.21 -0.43
C LYS A 42 -3.96 -0.24 0.74
N TRP A 43 -2.70 0.06 1.03
CA TRP A 43 -2.34 1.06 2.04
C TRP A 43 -2.92 2.43 1.69
N GLY A 44 -2.75 2.89 0.45
CA GLY A 44 -3.29 4.17 -0.02
C GLY A 44 -4.81 4.25 0.07
N ILE A 45 -5.52 3.16 -0.23
CA ILE A 45 -6.99 3.06 -0.11
C ILE A 45 -7.43 3.25 1.34
N GLU A 46 -6.78 2.56 2.28
CA GLU A 46 -7.10 2.68 3.70
C GLU A 46 -6.78 4.08 4.25
N GLN A 47 -5.69 4.71 3.81
CA GLN A 47 -5.33 6.07 4.22
C GLN A 47 -6.28 7.14 3.66
N ALA A 48 -6.81 6.92 2.45
CA ALA A 48 -7.77 7.83 1.81
C ALA A 48 -9.22 7.60 2.27
N ASP A 49 -9.46 6.63 3.18
CA ASP A 49 -10.79 6.21 3.64
C ASP A 49 -11.75 5.85 2.49
N LEU A 50 -11.22 5.17 1.47
CA LEU A 50 -11.97 4.76 0.29
C LEU A 50 -12.51 3.34 0.42
N ASP A 51 -13.58 3.02 -0.31
CA ASP A 51 -14.11 1.66 -0.39
C ASP A 51 -13.09 0.73 -1.08
N ASN A 52 -12.87 -0.46 -0.52
CA ASN A 52 -12.06 -1.50 -1.14
C ASN A 52 -12.65 -1.97 -2.48
N ASN A 53 -13.96 -1.82 -2.69
CA ASN A 53 -14.61 -2.15 -3.95
C ASN A 53 -14.45 -1.02 -4.99
N ARG A 54 -13.37 -1.11 -5.77
CA ARG A 54 -13.06 -0.19 -6.87
C ARG A 54 -14.10 -0.14 -8.00
N ALA A 55 -15.05 -1.08 -8.06
CA ALA A 55 -16.10 -1.07 -9.09
C ALA A 55 -17.04 0.13 -8.97
N ASN A 56 -17.13 0.74 -7.79
CA ASN A 56 -17.99 1.89 -7.52
C ASN A 56 -17.26 3.23 -7.57
N TRP A 57 -15.94 3.23 -7.85
CA TRP A 57 -15.15 4.45 -7.77
C TRP A 57 -15.46 5.41 -8.91
N ASP A 58 -15.54 6.69 -8.56
CA ASP A 58 -15.55 7.78 -9.52
C ASP A 58 -14.19 8.47 -9.63
N ASN A 59 -14.10 9.51 -10.45
CA ASN A 59 -12.85 10.22 -10.67
C ASN A 59 -12.32 10.92 -9.39
N GLU A 60 -13.20 11.32 -8.47
CA GLU A 60 -12.80 11.96 -7.22
C GLU A 60 -12.12 10.96 -6.28
N ASP A 61 -12.59 9.71 -6.25
CA ASP A 61 -11.95 8.63 -5.49
C ASP A 61 -10.52 8.36 -5.99
N TYR A 62 -10.31 8.30 -7.31
CA TYR A 62 -8.97 8.14 -7.89
C TYR A 62 -8.06 9.33 -7.58
N GLU A 63 -8.58 10.56 -7.63
CA GLU A 63 -7.81 11.76 -7.27
C GLU A 63 -7.50 11.82 -5.76
N ALA A 64 -8.38 11.32 -4.90
CA ALA A 64 -8.13 11.18 -3.46
C ALA A 64 -7.00 10.17 -3.20
N LEU A 65 -7.03 9.00 -3.85
CA LEU A 65 -5.95 8.01 -3.74
C LEU A 65 -4.61 8.58 -4.21
N LYS A 66 -4.61 9.29 -5.34
CA LYS A 66 -3.40 9.90 -5.92
C LYS A 66 -2.77 10.99 -5.05
N LYS A 67 -3.55 11.68 -4.22
CA LYS A 67 -3.01 12.65 -3.24
C LYS A 67 -2.34 11.95 -2.06
N THR A 68 -2.74 10.72 -1.78
CA THR A 68 -2.25 9.93 -0.67
C THR A 68 -0.93 9.24 -1.00
N LEU A 69 -0.79 8.72 -2.22
CA LEU A 69 0.43 8.09 -2.74
C LEU A 69 1.44 9.14 -3.23
#